data_AF-V4K8J9-F1
#
_entry.id   AF-V4K8J9-F1
#
_cell.length_a   1.000
_cell.length_b   1.000
_cell.length_c   1.000
_cell.angle_alpha   90.00
_cell.angle_beta   90.00
_cell.angle_gamma   90.00
#
_symmetry.space_group_name_H-M   'P 1'
#
loop_
_entity.id
_entity.type
_entity.pdbx_description
1 polymer ?
#
loop_
_entity_poly.entity_id
_entity_poly.type
_entity_poly.pdbx_seq_one_letter_code
_entity_poly.pdbx_strand_id
1 'polypeptide(L)'
;MRSEYLKLSISPIKGTAEPADLYDKELTSLYIVGKYGMGLDEQYPELFEAVFQLEMKLERAIDVLLSDEPARARDKALAMLGDVDGNTVARIMRLAMTKFYLGFAGEDVVKRLGDAIGAAFPERAEDVNRFLKFYSAFRLALAIEQGEVKDRVTKEALKHATALQLGRGKVTMPSDEYVAKIASEVFKVPKKVLRQVLSLKENRGPST
;
A
#
# COMPACT_ATOMS: atom_id res chain seq x y z
N MET A 1 -1.59 3.19 20.95
CA MET A 1 -1.37 2.17 19.89
C MET A 1 -0.17 1.28 20.13
N ARG A 2 1.06 1.81 20.24
CA ARG A 2 2.28 0.99 20.43
C ARG A 2 2.19 -0.02 21.58
N SER A 3 1.63 0.40 22.72
CA SER A 3 1.42 -0.46 23.88
C SER A 3 0.49 -1.64 23.58
N GLU A 4 -0.53 -1.47 22.73
CA GLU A 4 -1.56 -2.50 22.54
C GLU A 4 -1.11 -3.54 21.51
N TYR A 5 -0.35 -3.13 20.49
CA TYR A 5 0.34 -4.06 19.59
C TYR A 5 1.37 -4.93 20.34
N LEU A 6 2.11 -4.34 21.29
CA LEU A 6 3.04 -5.08 22.15
C LEU A 6 2.32 -6.07 23.06
N LYS A 7 1.18 -5.69 23.65
CA LYS A 7 0.36 -6.60 24.46
C LYS A 7 -0.19 -7.78 23.66
N LEU A 8 -0.56 -7.56 22.39
CA LEU A 8 -1.15 -8.58 21.51
C LEU A 8 -0.11 -9.39 20.73
N SER A 9 1.18 -9.04 20.79
CA SER A 9 2.26 -9.68 19.99
C SER A 9 2.03 -9.65 18.48
N ILE A 10 1.31 -8.64 17.99
CA ILE A 10 1.02 -8.44 16.56
C ILE A 10 1.98 -7.37 16.02
N SER A 11 2.49 -7.57 14.80
CA SER A 11 3.33 -6.59 14.11
C SER A 11 2.50 -5.75 13.12
N PRO A 12 2.73 -4.43 13.03
CA PRO A 12 2.16 -3.59 11.96
C PRO A 12 2.54 -4.08 10.56
N ILE A 13 1.68 -3.83 9.57
CA ILE A 13 1.95 -4.01 8.15
C ILE A 13 3.00 -2.97 7.72
N LYS A 14 4.24 -3.42 7.53
CA LYS A 14 5.42 -2.54 7.30
C LYS A 14 6.23 -2.87 6.05
N GLY A 15 6.95 -1.87 5.54
CA GLY A 15 8.04 -2.03 4.57
C GLY A 15 9.40 -2.15 5.25
N THR A 16 10.49 -1.81 4.56
CA THR A 16 11.88 -2.05 5.01
C THR A 16 12.41 -1.17 6.15
N ALA A 17 11.70 -0.09 6.49
CA ALA A 17 12.13 0.91 7.47
C ALA A 17 11.21 0.92 8.70
N GLU A 18 11.75 1.26 9.88
CA GLU A 18 11.01 1.51 11.13
C GLU A 18 11.01 3.00 11.51
N PRO A 19 10.31 3.85 10.75
CA PRO A 19 10.14 5.26 11.11
C PRO A 19 9.22 5.42 12.33
N ALA A 20 9.36 6.54 13.03
CA ALA A 20 8.62 6.85 14.26
C ALA A 20 7.09 6.82 14.10
N ASP A 21 6.58 6.93 12.87
CA ASP A 21 5.16 6.93 12.48
C ASP A 21 4.61 5.53 12.13
N LEU A 22 5.27 4.45 12.56
CA LEU A 22 4.91 3.07 12.21
C LEU A 22 3.45 2.71 12.57
N TYR A 23 2.95 3.22 13.70
CA TYR A 23 1.58 2.97 14.17
C TYR A 23 0.54 3.87 13.48
N ASP A 24 0.94 5.06 13.01
CA ASP A 24 0.09 5.93 12.20
C ASP A 24 -0.26 5.28 10.86
N LYS A 25 0.53 4.29 10.42
CA LYS A 25 0.29 3.54 9.18
C LYS A 25 -0.80 2.48 9.33
N GLU A 26 -1.09 2.04 10.55
CA GLU A 26 -2.15 1.07 10.86
C GLU A 26 -3.51 1.75 11.05
N LEU A 27 -3.53 3.06 11.34
CA LEU A 27 -4.75 3.86 11.43
C LEU A 27 -5.58 3.80 10.13
N THR A 28 -4.93 3.69 8.97
CA THR A 28 -5.62 3.54 7.69
C THR A 28 -6.50 2.28 7.64
N SER A 29 -6.01 1.15 8.14
CA SER A 29 -6.78 -0.10 8.17
C SER A 29 -7.95 0.00 9.15
N LEU A 30 -7.71 0.57 10.34
CA LEU A 30 -8.76 0.79 11.35
C LEU A 30 -9.82 1.77 10.86
N TYR A 31 -9.42 2.83 10.17
CA TYR A 31 -10.33 3.78 9.54
C TYR A 31 -11.25 3.09 8.54
N ILE A 32 -10.69 2.30 7.63
CA ILE A 32 -11.45 1.64 6.57
C ILE A 32 -12.42 0.61 7.17
N VAL A 33 -11.96 -0.22 8.10
CA VAL A 33 -12.85 -1.20 8.78
C VAL A 33 -13.91 -0.48 9.60
N GLY A 34 -13.53 0.56 10.35
CA GLY A 34 -14.45 1.32 11.20
C GLY A 34 -15.54 2.02 10.39
N LYS A 35 -15.18 2.67 9.29
CA LYS A 35 -16.13 3.36 8.40
C LYS A 35 -16.93 2.37 7.56
N TYR A 36 -16.26 1.62 6.68
CA TYR A 36 -16.93 0.81 5.67
C TYR A 36 -17.39 -0.57 6.16
N GLY A 37 -16.71 -1.14 7.15
CA GLY A 37 -17.08 -2.43 7.72
C GLY A 37 -18.10 -2.32 8.85
N MET A 38 -18.00 -1.26 9.66
CA MET A 38 -18.77 -1.12 10.92
C MET A 38 -19.72 0.08 10.95
N GLY A 39 -19.64 1.04 10.01
CA GLY A 39 -20.49 2.24 10.01
C GLY A 39 -20.30 3.15 11.23
N LEU A 40 -19.08 3.19 11.79
CA LEU A 40 -18.81 3.96 13.01
C LEU A 40 -18.81 5.47 12.80
N ASP A 41 -18.60 5.93 11.58
CA ASP A 41 -18.72 7.34 11.20
C ASP A 41 -20.16 7.83 11.27
N GLU A 42 -21.14 6.96 11.05
CA GLU A 42 -22.57 7.27 11.21
C GLU A 42 -23.03 7.10 12.67
N GLN A 43 -22.56 6.06 13.35
CA GLN A 43 -22.98 5.75 14.72
C GLN A 43 -22.35 6.66 15.78
N TYR A 44 -21.09 7.06 15.59
CA TYR A 44 -20.32 7.85 16.54
C TYR A 44 -19.54 8.98 15.82
N PRO A 45 -20.22 9.89 15.11
CA PRO A 45 -19.58 10.84 14.19
C PRO A 45 -18.51 11.71 14.87
N GLU A 46 -18.80 12.26 16.05
CA GLU A 46 -17.89 13.14 16.78
C GLU A 46 -16.60 12.41 17.22
N LEU A 47 -16.75 11.19 17.77
CA LEU A 47 -15.61 10.37 18.19
C LEU A 47 -14.81 9.89 16.98
N PHE A 48 -15.50 9.50 15.91
CA PHE A 48 -14.88 9.01 14.69
C PHE A 48 -14.05 10.10 14.02
N GLU A 49 -14.59 11.32 13.89
CA GLU A 49 -13.86 12.47 13.36
C GLU A 49 -12.68 12.87 14.25
N ALA A 50 -12.85 12.83 15.57
CA ALA A 50 -11.76 13.13 16.50
C ALA A 50 -10.56 12.16 16.37
N VAL A 51 -10.82 10.89 16.06
CA VAL A 51 -9.78 9.86 15.93
C VAL A 51 -9.18 9.83 14.52
N PHE A 52 -10.00 9.98 13.48
CA PHE A 52 -9.62 9.75 12.08
C PHE A 52 -9.62 11.01 11.22
N GLN A 53 -9.43 12.18 11.83
CA GLN A 53 -9.47 13.47 11.14
C GLN A 53 -8.56 13.49 9.90
N LEU A 54 -7.37 12.90 9.98
CA LEU A 54 -6.42 12.85 8.87
C LEU A 54 -6.88 11.89 7.77
N GLU A 55 -7.30 10.67 8.12
CA GLU A 55 -7.78 9.68 7.15
C GLU A 55 -9.02 10.19 6.41
N MET A 56 -9.92 10.89 7.09
CA MET A 56 -11.07 11.55 6.46
C MET A 56 -10.63 12.63 5.46
N LYS A 57 -9.62 13.45 5.79
CA LYS A 57 -9.07 14.45 4.84
C LYS A 57 -8.40 13.77 3.63
N LEU A 58 -7.62 12.72 3.87
CA LEU A 58 -6.96 11.95 2.82
C LEU A 58 -7.97 11.29 1.88
N GLU A 59 -9.06 10.75 2.42
CA GLU A 59 -10.13 10.16 1.64
C GLU A 59 -10.87 11.21 0.79
N ARG A 60 -11.22 12.36 1.36
CA ARG A 60 -11.81 13.47 0.57
C ARG A 60 -10.87 13.93 -0.54
N ALA A 61 -9.56 13.96 -0.28
CA ALA A 61 -8.57 14.28 -1.30
C ALA A 61 -8.51 13.22 -2.41
N ILE A 62 -8.68 11.94 -2.09
CA ILE A 62 -8.82 10.86 -3.08
C ILE A 62 -10.04 11.10 -3.96
N ASP A 63 -11.19 11.40 -3.37
CA ASP A 63 -12.43 11.63 -4.12
C ASP A 63 -12.29 12.79 -5.10
N VAL A 64 -11.64 13.88 -4.67
CA VAL A 64 -11.30 15.02 -5.52
C VAL A 64 -10.33 14.63 -6.64
N LEU A 65 -9.24 13.93 -6.31
CA LEU A 65 -8.24 13.50 -7.30
C LEU A 65 -8.85 12.60 -8.39
N LEU A 66 -9.83 11.78 -8.03
CA LEU A 66 -10.47 10.84 -8.96
C LEU A 66 -11.61 11.48 -9.77
N SER A 67 -12.19 12.59 -9.32
CA SER A 67 -13.42 13.15 -9.91
C SER A 67 -13.21 14.46 -10.66
N ASP A 68 -12.22 15.25 -10.29
CA ASP A 68 -11.97 16.57 -10.87
C ASP A 68 -10.89 16.53 -11.98
N GLU A 69 -10.86 17.58 -12.80
CA GLU A 69 -9.76 17.82 -13.73
C GLU A 69 -8.44 18.06 -12.98
N PRO A 70 -7.28 17.63 -13.52
CA PRO A 70 -6.01 17.60 -12.78
C PRO A 70 -5.60 18.91 -12.09
N ALA A 71 -5.76 20.05 -12.77
CA ALA A 71 -5.41 21.36 -12.20
C ALA A 71 -6.30 21.71 -11.00
N ARG A 72 -7.62 21.50 -11.13
CA ARG A 72 -8.59 21.76 -10.06
C ARG A 72 -8.43 20.78 -8.90
N ALA A 73 -8.14 19.53 -9.22
CA ALA A 73 -7.87 18.49 -8.25
C ALA A 73 -6.63 18.83 -7.40
N ARG A 74 -5.57 19.35 -8.04
CA ARG A 74 -4.37 19.83 -7.36
C ARG A 74 -4.69 20.92 -6.35
N ASP A 75 -5.37 21.99 -6.78
CA ASP A 75 -5.68 23.14 -5.92
C ASP A 75 -6.54 22.74 -4.71
N LYS A 76 -7.56 21.91 -4.94
CA LYS A 76 -8.41 21.39 -3.85
C LYS A 76 -7.65 20.46 -2.91
N ALA A 77 -6.79 19.58 -3.42
CA ALA A 77 -6.00 18.69 -2.59
C ALA A 77 -5.01 19.50 -1.71
N LEU A 78 -4.35 20.51 -2.27
CA LEU A 78 -3.49 21.43 -1.52
C LEU A 78 -4.28 22.21 -0.45
N ALA A 79 -5.49 22.66 -0.75
CA ALA A 79 -6.34 23.35 0.22
C ALA A 79 -6.73 22.45 1.41
N MET A 80 -6.88 21.13 1.21
CA MET A 80 -7.25 20.18 2.26
C MET A 80 -6.04 19.68 3.08
N LEU A 81 -4.92 19.41 2.39
CA LEU A 81 -3.77 18.70 2.94
C LEU A 81 -2.59 19.61 3.26
N GLY A 82 -2.59 20.85 2.75
CA GLY A 82 -1.43 21.73 2.78
C GLY A 82 -0.42 21.30 1.72
N ASP A 83 0.76 20.84 2.12
CA ASP A 83 1.77 20.33 1.19
C ASP A 83 1.49 18.87 0.83
N VAL A 84 1.74 18.52 -0.44
CA VAL A 84 1.66 17.15 -0.93
C VAL A 84 3.08 16.68 -1.23
N ASP A 85 3.68 16.04 -0.24
CA ASP A 85 5.01 15.43 -0.30
C ASP A 85 4.95 13.92 -0.57
N GLY A 86 6.12 13.28 -0.66
CA GLY A 86 6.20 11.83 -0.89
C GLY A 86 5.53 10.99 0.21
N ASN A 87 5.52 11.47 1.46
CA ASN A 87 4.82 10.82 2.55
C ASN A 87 3.30 10.92 2.39
N THR A 88 2.80 12.08 1.99
CA THR A 88 1.38 12.33 1.70
C THR A 88 0.91 11.45 0.54
N VAL A 89 1.67 11.38 -0.55
CA VAL A 89 1.40 10.47 -1.68
C VAL A 89 1.33 9.01 -1.20
N ALA A 90 2.27 8.57 -0.36
CA ALA A 90 2.25 7.22 0.18
C ALA A 90 1.05 6.94 1.09
N ARG A 91 0.57 7.93 1.86
CA ARG A 91 -0.63 7.81 2.71
C ARG A 91 -1.90 7.71 1.88
N ILE A 92 -2.06 8.59 0.89
CA ILE A 92 -3.18 8.58 -0.06
C ILE A 92 -3.26 7.23 -0.78
N MET A 93 -2.14 6.79 -1.37
CA MET A 93 -2.10 5.52 -2.10
C MET A 93 -2.33 4.31 -1.18
N ARG A 94 -1.87 4.35 0.08
CA ARG A 94 -2.14 3.30 1.07
C ARG A 94 -3.61 3.17 1.39
N LEU A 95 -4.35 4.28 1.50
CA LEU A 95 -5.78 4.26 1.77
C LEU A 95 -6.54 3.56 0.63
N ALA A 96 -6.23 3.88 -0.63
CA ALA A 96 -6.81 3.19 -1.78
C ALA A 96 -6.42 1.70 -1.84
N MET A 97 -5.13 1.39 -1.63
CA MET A 97 -4.64 0.01 -1.60
C MET A 97 -5.35 -0.82 -0.52
N THR A 98 -5.53 -0.26 0.67
CA THR A 98 -6.14 -0.96 1.81
C THR A 98 -7.63 -1.16 1.59
N LYS A 99 -8.34 -0.18 1.01
CA LYS A 99 -9.74 -0.36 0.60
C LYS A 99 -9.90 -1.51 -0.38
N PHE A 100 -9.02 -1.57 -1.38
CA PHE A 100 -9.01 -2.66 -2.36
C PHE A 100 -8.82 -4.02 -1.69
N TYR A 101 -7.77 -4.19 -0.87
CA TYR A 101 -7.49 -5.49 -0.24
C TYR A 101 -8.56 -5.94 0.76
N LEU A 102 -9.28 -5.01 1.39
CA LEU A 102 -10.41 -5.32 2.27
C LEU A 102 -11.75 -5.50 1.51
N GLY A 103 -11.75 -5.40 0.19
CA GLY A 103 -12.94 -5.61 -0.64
C GLY A 103 -13.90 -4.42 -0.72
N PHE A 104 -13.48 -3.23 -0.26
CA PHE A 104 -14.27 -2.00 -0.31
C PHE A 104 -14.01 -1.13 -1.55
N ALA A 105 -13.12 -1.55 -2.44
CA ALA A 105 -12.85 -0.86 -3.71
C ALA A 105 -12.50 -1.84 -4.83
N GLY A 106 -12.72 -1.41 -6.08
CA GLY A 106 -12.40 -2.19 -7.27
C GLY A 106 -10.90 -2.32 -7.57
N GLU A 107 -10.54 -3.31 -8.38
CA GLU A 107 -9.15 -3.69 -8.69
C GLU A 107 -8.34 -2.58 -9.39
N ASP A 108 -9.02 -1.62 -10.02
CA ASP A 108 -8.41 -0.54 -10.77
C ASP A 108 -8.12 0.72 -9.92
N VAL A 109 -8.57 0.77 -8.67
CA VAL A 109 -8.53 2.00 -7.84
C VAL A 109 -7.10 2.50 -7.63
N VAL A 110 -6.15 1.59 -7.39
CA VAL A 110 -4.73 1.94 -7.16
C VAL A 110 -4.12 2.52 -8.43
N LYS A 111 -4.47 1.97 -9.60
CA LYS A 111 -4.02 2.48 -10.89
C LYS A 111 -4.61 3.87 -11.16
N ARG A 112 -5.93 4.00 -11.07
CA ARG A 112 -6.64 5.28 -11.32
C ARG A 112 -6.10 6.38 -10.43
N LEU A 113 -5.88 6.09 -9.15
CA LEU A 113 -5.34 7.08 -8.22
C LEU A 113 -3.88 7.43 -8.54
N GLY A 114 -3.05 6.45 -8.90
CA GLY A 114 -1.68 6.73 -9.35
C GLY A 114 -1.63 7.61 -10.61
N ASP A 115 -2.53 7.39 -11.55
CA ASP A 115 -2.66 8.21 -12.76
C ASP A 115 -3.15 9.62 -12.42
N ALA A 116 -4.16 9.75 -11.56
CA ALA A 116 -4.69 11.03 -11.09
C ALA A 116 -3.62 11.86 -10.36
N ILE A 117 -2.88 11.26 -9.42
CA ILE A 117 -1.78 11.94 -8.72
C ILE A 117 -0.69 12.34 -9.71
N GLY A 118 -0.31 11.46 -10.64
CA GLY A 118 0.70 11.78 -11.65
C GLY A 118 0.30 12.93 -12.57
N ALA A 119 -0.99 13.10 -12.85
CA ALA A 119 -1.52 14.21 -13.63
C ALA A 119 -1.61 15.51 -12.82
N ALA A 120 -2.08 15.45 -11.57
CA ALA A 120 -2.25 16.62 -10.70
C ALA A 120 -0.93 17.13 -10.09
N PHE A 121 0.00 16.22 -9.81
CA PHE A 121 1.31 16.49 -9.20
C PHE A 121 2.43 15.79 -9.99
N PRO A 122 2.76 16.25 -11.21
CA PRO A 122 3.82 15.64 -12.03
C PRO A 122 5.18 15.54 -11.30
N GLU A 123 5.47 16.50 -10.41
CA GLU A 123 6.67 16.53 -9.56
C GLU A 123 6.75 15.35 -8.57
N ARG A 124 5.63 14.65 -8.32
CA ARG A 124 5.54 13.46 -7.46
C ARG A 124 5.48 12.14 -8.21
N ALA A 125 5.71 12.15 -9.54
CA ALA A 125 5.67 10.94 -10.35
C ALA A 125 6.58 9.81 -9.82
N GLU A 126 7.77 10.16 -9.33
CA GLU A 126 8.70 9.18 -8.75
C GLU A 126 8.18 8.57 -7.44
N ASP A 127 7.51 9.34 -6.60
CA ASP A 127 6.91 8.84 -5.36
C ASP A 127 5.75 7.88 -5.66
N VAL A 128 4.94 8.21 -6.67
CA VAL A 128 3.89 7.30 -7.20
C VAL A 128 4.52 6.01 -7.73
N ASN A 129 5.57 6.10 -8.55
CA ASN A 129 6.26 4.94 -9.12
C ASN A 129 6.84 4.02 -8.03
N ARG A 130 7.45 4.60 -7.00
CA ARG A 130 7.96 3.87 -5.83
C ARG A 130 6.83 3.15 -5.10
N PHE A 131 5.70 3.82 -4.87
CA PHE A 131 4.54 3.19 -4.24
C PHE A 131 3.97 2.06 -5.09
N LEU A 132 3.82 2.27 -6.40
CA LEU A 132 3.30 1.24 -7.31
C LEU A 132 4.22 0.00 -7.38
N LYS A 133 5.55 0.19 -7.30
CA LYS A 133 6.49 -0.93 -7.15
C LYS A 133 6.29 -1.68 -5.83
N PHE A 134 6.09 -0.96 -4.73
CA PHE A 134 5.73 -1.55 -3.44
C PHE A 134 4.41 -2.34 -3.53
N TYR A 135 3.37 -1.76 -4.15
CA TYR A 135 2.08 -2.43 -4.37
C TYR A 135 2.24 -3.74 -5.15
N SER A 136 3.01 -3.74 -6.24
CA SER A 136 3.31 -4.96 -6.99
C SER A 136 4.01 -6.02 -6.13
N ALA A 137 4.97 -5.59 -5.30
CA ALA A 137 5.71 -6.50 -4.42
C ALA A 137 4.80 -7.08 -3.34
N PHE A 138 3.93 -6.27 -2.76
CA PHE A 138 2.94 -6.68 -1.77
C PHE A 138 1.92 -7.66 -2.35
N ARG A 139 1.36 -7.37 -3.53
CA ARG A 139 0.43 -8.26 -4.24
C ARG A 139 1.05 -9.63 -4.48
N LEU A 140 2.29 -9.65 -4.99
CA LEU A 140 2.99 -10.91 -5.25
C LEU A 140 3.29 -11.67 -3.95
N ALA A 141 3.68 -10.97 -2.90
CA ALA A 141 3.94 -11.57 -1.58
C ALA A 141 2.66 -12.18 -0.96
N LEU A 142 1.52 -11.48 -1.06
CA LEU A 142 0.23 -11.96 -0.61
C LEU A 142 -0.22 -13.21 -1.40
N ALA A 143 -0.09 -13.18 -2.73
CA ALA A 143 -0.43 -14.33 -3.58
C ALA A 143 0.45 -15.56 -3.30
N ILE A 144 1.70 -15.37 -2.87
CA ILE A 144 2.56 -16.47 -2.39
C ILE A 144 2.03 -17.03 -1.06
N GLU A 145 1.65 -16.16 -0.12
CA GLU A 145 1.11 -16.57 1.19
C GLU A 145 -0.20 -17.36 1.03
N GLN A 146 -1.11 -16.87 0.19
CA GLN A 146 -2.39 -17.52 -0.11
C GLN A 146 -2.24 -18.80 -0.95
N GLY A 147 -1.02 -19.10 -1.41
CA GLY A 147 -0.73 -20.26 -2.25
C GLY A 147 -1.26 -20.14 -3.68
N GLU A 148 -1.65 -18.96 -4.14
CA GLU A 148 -1.99 -18.71 -5.56
C GLU A 148 -0.72 -18.79 -6.44
N VAL A 149 0.42 -18.37 -5.89
CA VAL A 149 1.73 -18.42 -6.54
C VAL A 149 2.61 -19.49 -5.86
N LYS A 150 2.81 -20.62 -6.55
CA LYS A 150 3.53 -21.79 -6.01
C LYS A 150 4.89 -22.06 -6.63
N ASP A 151 5.21 -21.38 -7.73
CA ASP A 151 6.39 -21.62 -8.55
C ASP A 151 6.85 -20.36 -9.31
N ARG A 152 8.02 -20.45 -9.93
CA ARG A 152 8.68 -19.35 -10.66
C ARG A 152 7.89 -18.87 -11.88
N VAL A 153 7.20 -19.77 -12.58
CA VAL A 153 6.42 -19.44 -13.79
C VAL A 153 5.21 -18.61 -13.38
N THR A 154 4.44 -19.10 -12.41
CA THR A 154 3.25 -18.39 -11.89
C THR A 154 3.64 -17.03 -11.29
N LYS A 155 4.79 -16.96 -10.59
CA LYS A 155 5.34 -15.71 -10.07
C LYS A 155 5.63 -14.69 -11.18
N GLU A 156 6.39 -15.09 -12.21
CA GLU A 156 6.70 -14.17 -13.32
C GLU A 156 5.43 -13.74 -14.05
N ALA A 157 4.49 -14.66 -14.28
CA ALA A 157 3.20 -14.33 -14.89
C ALA A 157 2.45 -13.24 -14.11
N LEU A 158 2.28 -13.39 -12.79
CA LEU A 158 1.61 -12.39 -11.95
C LEU A 158 2.38 -11.06 -11.90
N LYS A 159 3.72 -11.11 -11.85
CA LYS A 159 4.57 -9.91 -11.88
C LYS A 159 4.37 -9.11 -13.17
N HIS A 160 4.36 -9.80 -14.32
CA HIS A 160 4.13 -9.19 -15.63
C HIS A 160 2.68 -8.68 -15.78
N ALA A 161 1.68 -9.46 -15.37
CA ALA A 161 0.28 -9.07 -15.42
C ALA A 161 0.01 -7.80 -14.60
N THR A 162 0.56 -7.73 -13.38
CA THR A 162 0.43 -6.55 -12.50
C THR A 162 1.06 -5.31 -13.14
N ALA A 163 2.24 -5.43 -13.74
CA ALA A 163 2.89 -4.31 -14.42
C ALA A 163 2.09 -3.79 -15.62
N LEU A 164 1.46 -4.69 -16.38
CA LEU A 164 0.56 -4.34 -17.48
C LEU A 164 -0.69 -3.63 -16.98
N GLN A 165 -1.34 -4.17 -15.94
CA GLN A 165 -2.51 -3.58 -15.32
C GLN A 165 -2.24 -2.15 -14.83
N LEU A 166 -1.07 -1.91 -14.23
CA LEU A 166 -0.68 -0.58 -13.76
C LEU A 166 -0.32 0.40 -14.89
N GLY A 167 -0.05 -0.07 -16.12
CA GLY A 167 0.28 0.79 -17.26
C GLY A 167 1.62 1.52 -17.16
N ARG A 168 2.52 1.08 -16.26
CA ARG A 168 3.84 1.72 -16.00
C ARG A 168 5.04 0.85 -16.43
N GLY A 169 4.78 -0.31 -17.03
CA GLY A 169 5.81 -1.21 -17.55
C GLY A 169 6.79 -1.70 -16.49
N LYS A 170 8.07 -1.77 -16.84
CA LYS A 170 9.12 -2.33 -15.94
C LYS A 170 9.35 -1.51 -14.67
N VAL A 171 8.95 -0.25 -14.61
CA VAL A 171 9.19 0.63 -13.45
C VAL A 171 8.50 0.10 -12.19
N THR A 172 7.34 -0.56 -12.32
CA THR A 172 6.59 -1.11 -11.19
C THR A 172 6.91 -2.57 -10.90
N MET A 173 7.83 -3.19 -11.65
CA MET A 173 8.27 -4.56 -11.39
C MET A 173 9.21 -4.59 -10.19
N PRO A 174 8.89 -5.35 -9.14
CA PRO A 174 9.75 -5.51 -7.98
C PRO A 174 10.83 -6.57 -8.24
N SER A 175 11.94 -6.49 -7.48
CA SER A 175 12.93 -7.58 -7.46
C SER A 175 12.46 -8.72 -6.55
N ASP A 176 12.98 -9.92 -6.79
CA ASP A 176 12.66 -11.10 -5.98
C ASP A 176 13.11 -10.91 -4.52
N GLU A 177 14.23 -10.21 -4.26
CA GLU A 177 14.68 -9.88 -2.90
C GLU A 177 13.70 -8.95 -2.19
N TYR A 178 13.12 -7.98 -2.91
CA TYR A 178 12.16 -7.05 -2.34
C TYR A 178 10.85 -7.75 -1.98
N VAL A 179 10.37 -8.63 -2.86
CA VAL A 179 9.20 -9.49 -2.61
C VAL A 179 9.46 -10.42 -1.42
N ALA A 180 10.62 -11.08 -1.36
CA ALA A 180 10.98 -11.96 -0.25
C ALA A 180 10.98 -11.25 1.09
N LYS A 181 11.46 -10.00 1.12
CA LYS A 181 11.46 -9.18 2.33
C LYS A 181 10.03 -8.92 2.82
N ILE A 182 9.14 -8.47 1.95
CA ILE A 182 7.73 -8.25 2.31
C ILE A 182 7.06 -9.56 2.74
N ALA A 183 7.22 -10.63 1.96
CA ALA A 183 6.62 -11.93 2.24
C ALA A 183 7.06 -12.52 3.59
N SER A 184 8.33 -12.37 3.96
CA SER A 184 8.84 -12.86 5.25
C SER A 184 8.51 -11.93 6.42
N GLU A 185 8.55 -10.62 6.24
CA GLU A 185 8.36 -9.65 7.33
C GLU A 185 6.88 -9.42 7.66
N VAL A 186 6.03 -9.30 6.65
CA VAL A 186 4.59 -9.00 6.79
C VAL A 186 3.79 -10.29 6.92
N PHE A 187 3.96 -11.19 5.95
CA PHE A 187 3.12 -12.39 5.80
C PHE A 187 3.70 -13.64 6.47
N LYS A 188 4.90 -13.54 7.05
CA LYS A 188 5.61 -14.65 7.73
C LYS A 188 5.76 -15.90 6.86
N VAL A 189 5.81 -15.75 5.54
CA VAL A 189 5.97 -16.87 4.60
C VAL A 189 7.27 -17.63 4.89
N PRO A 190 7.24 -18.98 5.02
CA PRO A 190 8.44 -19.75 5.33
C PRO A 190 9.54 -19.61 4.27
N LYS A 191 10.81 -19.49 4.70
CA LYS A 191 11.97 -19.38 3.80
C LYS A 191 12.04 -20.50 2.75
N LYS A 192 11.59 -21.71 3.08
CA LYS A 192 11.53 -22.85 2.15
C LYS A 192 10.62 -22.55 0.95
N VAL A 193 9.43 -21.99 1.20
CA VAL A 193 8.48 -21.58 0.15
C VAL A 193 9.09 -20.45 -0.68
N LEU A 194 9.69 -19.46 -0.04
CA LEU A 194 10.32 -18.34 -0.75
C LEU A 194 11.44 -18.78 -1.69
N ARG A 195 12.29 -19.74 -1.31
CA ARG A 195 13.35 -20.28 -2.18
C ARG A 195 12.82 -21.08 -3.37
N GLN A 196 11.65 -21.69 -3.23
CA GLN A 196 10.99 -22.42 -4.31
C GLN A 196 10.41 -21.44 -5.36
N VAL A 197 9.78 -20.37 -4.90
CA VAL A 197 9.09 -19.40 -5.77
C VAL A 197 10.03 -18.35 -6.33
N LEU A 198 10.96 -17.82 -5.52
CA LEU A 198 11.80 -16.67 -5.82
C LEU A 198 13.24 -17.09 -6.16
N SER A 199 13.89 -16.36 -7.06
CA SER A 199 15.28 -16.53 -7.46
C SER A 199 16.22 -15.75 -6.53
N LEU A 200 16.32 -16.20 -5.29
CA LEU A 200 17.14 -15.54 -4.26
C LEU A 200 18.61 -15.98 -4.36
N LYS A 201 19.54 -15.01 -4.32
CA LYS A 201 20.96 -15.31 -4.18
C LYS A 201 21.21 -15.93 -2.81
N GLU A 202 21.85 -17.09 -2.75
CA GLU A 202 22.33 -17.64 -1.48
C GLU A 202 23.45 -16.73 -0.95
N ASN A 203 23.19 -16.03 0.15
CA ASN A 203 24.28 -15.53 0.97
C ASN A 203 25.01 -16.74 1.57
N ARG A 204 26.12 -17.14 0.93
CA ARG A 204 27.18 -17.88 1.62
C ARG A 204 27.74 -16.95 2.69
N GLY A 205 27.18 -17.02 3.91
CA GLY A 205 27.89 -16.51 5.09
C GLY A 205 29.23 -17.23 5.21
N PRO A 206 30.27 -16.58 5.78
CA PRO A 206 31.56 -17.22 5.93
C PRO A 206 31.38 -18.49 6.76
N SER A 207 31.83 -19.61 6.22
CA SER A 207 31.98 -20.86 6.96
C SER A 207 32.94 -20.59 8.11
N THR A 208 32.43 -20.58 9.34
CA THR A 208 33.24 -20.75 10.55
C THR A 208 33.60 -22.21 10.71
#